data_AF-A0A7V4JF85-F1
#
_entry.id   AF-A0A7V4JF85-F1
#
_cell.length_a   1.000
_cell.length_b   1.000
_cell.length_c   1.000
_cell.angle_alpha   90.00
_cell.angle_beta   90.00
_cell.angle_gamma   90.00
#
_symmetry.space_group_name_H-M   'P 1'
#
loop_
_entity.id
_entity.type
_entity.pdbx_description
1 polymer ?
#
loop_
_entity_poly.entity_id
_entity_poly.type
_entity_poly.pdbx_seq_one_letter_code
_entity_poly.pdbx_strand_id
1 'polypeptide(L)'
;MSLPGCCAGRIPISAWVTYVEENVSEILTFYRLPRERHKHLKGTDMLERLREEIKRQTQAVRIFPHTESRLRLIPALAVETHEGWLEEHRHLNTGLLAEHERELLRRLEEAG
;
A
#
# COMPACT_ATOMS: atom_id res chain seq x y z
N MET A 1 -11.97 -7.77 13.17
CA MET A 1 -13.21 -6.98 13.35
C MET A 1 -13.66 -6.54 11.98
N SER A 2 -14.89 -6.88 11.61
CA SER A 2 -15.44 -6.69 10.27
C SER A 2 -15.62 -5.21 9.99
N LEU A 3 -14.96 -4.68 8.96
CA LEU A 3 -15.30 -3.38 8.40
C LEU A 3 -16.78 -3.42 7.99
N PRO A 4 -17.62 -2.47 8.44
CA PRO A 4 -19.00 -2.39 7.97
C PRO A 4 -18.98 -2.10 6.47
N GLY A 5 -19.78 -2.86 5.73
CA GLY A 5 -19.78 -2.93 4.26
C GLY A 5 -19.56 -1.59 3.56
N CYS A 6 -18.36 -1.42 3.02
CA CYS A 6 -18.00 -0.38 2.08
C CYS A 6 -18.66 -0.67 0.72
N CYS A 7 -19.97 -0.50 0.62
CA CYS A 7 -20.68 -0.50 -0.65
C CYS A 7 -21.24 0.90 -0.90
N ALA A 8 -20.50 1.68 -1.71
CA ALA A 8 -20.98 2.83 -2.47
C ALA A 8 -21.76 3.91 -1.69
N GLY A 9 -21.06 4.92 -1.18
CA GLY A 9 -21.70 6.14 -0.68
C GLY A 9 -20.70 7.01 0.05
N ARG A 10 -20.79 8.34 -0.15
CA ARG A 10 -19.97 9.35 0.52
C ARG A 10 -20.01 9.11 2.04
N ILE A 11 -18.89 8.67 2.62
CA ILE A 11 -18.82 8.39 4.06
C ILE A 11 -19.08 9.72 4.79
N PRO A 12 -20.02 9.78 5.75
CA PRO A 12 -20.29 11.00 6.49
C PRO A 12 -19.07 11.40 7.34
N ILE A 13 -18.80 12.71 7.44
CA ILE A 13 -17.64 13.25 8.18
C ILE A 13 -17.64 12.75 9.64
N SER A 14 -18.81 12.58 10.25
CA SER A 14 -18.95 12.04 11.61
C SER A 14 -18.41 10.62 11.75
N ALA A 15 -18.69 9.73 10.79
CA ALA A 15 -18.17 8.36 10.82
C ALA A 15 -16.65 8.31 10.59
N TRP A 16 -16.11 9.24 9.79
CA TRP A 16 -14.66 9.39 9.64
C TRP A 16 -13.98 9.81 10.94
N VAL A 17 -14.54 10.79 11.65
CA VAL A 17 -13.99 11.27 12.92
C VAL A 17 -13.92 10.12 13.92
N THR A 18 -15.02 9.38 14.10
CA THR A 18 -15.07 8.22 15.00
C THR A 18 -14.04 7.16 14.61
N TYR A 19 -13.93 6.83 13.31
CA TYR A 19 -12.93 5.85 12.84
C TYR A 19 -11.49 6.30 13.13
N VAL A 20 -11.19 7.58 12.90
CA VAL A 20 -9.84 8.13 13.14
C VAL A 20 -9.52 8.16 14.63
N GLU A 21 -10.49 8.50 15.48
CA GLU A 21 -10.33 8.49 16.93
C GLU A 21 -10.07 7.06 17.46
N GLU A 22 -10.79 6.07 16.95
CA GLU A 22 -10.64 4.66 17.32
C GLU A 22 -9.30 4.06 16.85
N ASN A 23 -8.79 4.49 15.69
CA ASN A 23 -7.60 3.92 15.04
C ASN A 23 -6.37 4.84 15.09
N VAL A 24 -6.38 5.83 15.98
CA VAL A 24 -5.30 6.84 16.09
C VAL A 24 -3.93 6.19 16.29
N SER A 25 -3.84 5.12 17.08
CA SER A 25 -2.58 4.42 17.34
C SER A 25 -2.01 3.77 16.07
N GLU A 26 -2.86 3.14 15.26
CA GLU A 26 -2.45 2.50 14.02
C GLU A 26 -2.03 3.54 12.97
N ILE A 27 -2.80 4.62 12.84
CA ILE A 27 -2.51 5.71 11.88
C ILE A 27 -1.20 6.42 12.23
N LEU A 28 -0.93 6.66 13.53
CA LEU A 28 0.29 7.33 13.99
C LEU A 28 1.53 6.43 13.96
N THR A 29 1.37 5.12 13.78
CA THR A 29 2.51 4.19 13.62
C THR A 29 3.41 4.58 12.45
N PHE A 30 2.85 5.26 11.44
CA PHE A 30 3.59 5.90 10.35
C PHE A 30 4.78 6.74 10.82
N TYR A 31 4.64 7.50 11.92
CA TYR A 31 5.70 8.39 12.43
C TYR A 31 6.85 7.66 13.12
N ARG A 32 6.71 6.36 13.36
CA ARG A 32 7.78 5.52 13.91
C ARG A 32 8.86 5.19 12.88
N LEU A 33 8.58 5.39 11.58
CA LEU A 33 9.52 5.12 10.51
C LEU A 33 10.48 6.30 10.25
N PRO A 34 11.64 6.07 9.60
CA PRO A 34 12.55 7.13 9.21
C PRO A 34 11.87 8.16 8.31
N ARG A 35 12.18 9.46 8.52
CA ARG A 35 11.64 10.56 7.69
C ARG A 35 11.96 10.42 6.21
N GLU A 36 13.06 9.75 5.87
CA GLU A 36 13.49 9.45 4.50
C GLU A 36 12.50 8.53 3.77
N ARG A 37 11.82 7.64 4.51
CA ARG A 37 10.80 6.71 3.99
C ARG A 37 9.43 7.36 3.84
N HIS A 38 9.17 8.45 4.56
CA HIS A 38 7.86 9.12 4.53
C HIS A 38 7.48 9.61 3.13
N LYS A 39 8.44 10.00 2.28
CA LYS A 39 8.14 10.44 0.90
C LYS A 39 7.55 9.30 0.06
N HIS A 40 8.16 8.11 0.14
CA HIS A 40 7.70 6.94 -0.59
C HIS A 40 6.40 6.38 -0.01
N LEU A 41 6.26 6.40 1.33
CA LEU A 41 5.11 5.82 2.00
C LEU A 41 3.85 6.72 1.97
N LYS A 42 4.04 8.04 1.78
CA LYS A 42 2.94 8.98 1.49
C LYS A 42 2.53 9.00 0.02
N GLY A 43 3.45 8.64 -0.87
CA GLY A 43 3.19 8.63 -2.31
C GLY A 43 2.22 7.52 -2.68
N THR A 44 1.14 7.87 -3.37
CA THR A 44 0.23 6.90 -4.00
C THR A 44 0.62 6.61 -5.46
N ASP A 45 1.66 7.25 -5.97
CA ASP A 45 2.08 7.21 -7.38
C ASP A 45 2.22 5.77 -7.92
N MET A 46 2.78 4.85 -7.13
CA MET A 46 2.92 3.44 -7.49
C MET A 46 1.57 2.71 -7.58
N LEU A 47 0.66 2.99 -6.65
CA LEU A 47 -0.70 2.45 -6.65
C LEU A 47 -1.53 3.03 -7.80
N GLU A 48 -1.34 4.30 -8.13
CA GLU A 48 -1.98 4.97 -9.26
C GLU A 48 -1.48 4.40 -10.59
N ARG A 49 -0.16 4.25 -10.77
CA ARG A 49 0.42 3.56 -11.94
C ARG A 49 -0.13 2.16 -12.12
N LEU A 50 -0.22 1.36 -11.03
CA LEU A 50 -0.82 0.03 -11.08
C LEU A 50 -2.31 0.08 -11.45
N ARG A 51 -3.06 1.03 -10.90
CA ARG A 51 -4.48 1.21 -11.22
C ARG A 51 -4.68 1.57 -12.69
N GLU A 52 -3.82 2.43 -13.25
CA GLU A 52 -3.83 2.80 -14.66
C GLU A 52 -3.51 1.62 -15.56
N GLU A 53 -2.52 0.80 -15.19
CA GLU A 53 -2.17 -0.42 -15.93
C GLU A 53 -3.34 -1.42 -15.94
N ILE A 54 -3.95 -1.67 -14.78
CA ILE A 54 -5.16 -2.52 -14.67
C ILE A 54 -6.27 -1.95 -15.57
N LYS A 55 -6.48 -0.63 -15.56
CA LYS A 55 -7.49 0.02 -16.41
C LYS A 55 -7.17 -0.13 -17.90
N ARG A 56 -5.91 0.00 -18.30
CA ARG A 56 -5.45 -0.15 -19.69
C ARG A 56 -5.71 -1.56 -20.22
N GLN A 57 -5.32 -2.58 -19.44
CA GLN A 57 -5.49 -3.97 -19.85
C GLN A 57 -6.95 -4.39 -19.84
N THR A 58 -7.72 -3.96 -18.84
CA THR A 58 -9.16 -4.25 -18.81
C THR A 58 -9.93 -3.51 -19.90
N GLN A 59 -9.44 -2.37 -20.40
CA GLN A 59 -10.01 -1.68 -21.55
C GLN A 59 -9.69 -2.36 -22.89
N ALA A 60 -8.51 -3.00 -23.01
CA ALA A 60 -8.16 -3.79 -24.19
C ALA A 60 -9.05 -5.05 -24.32
N VAL A 61 -9.34 -5.70 -23.19
CA VAL A 61 -10.28 -6.82 -23.12
C VAL A 61 -11.72 -6.28 -22.99
N ARG A 62 -12.24 -5.68 -24.07
CA ARG A 62 -13.53 -4.93 -24.08
C ARG A 62 -14.73 -5.67 -23.47
N ILE A 63 -14.79 -7.00 -23.53
CA ILE A 63 -15.87 -7.81 -22.95
C ILE A 63 -15.27 -9.08 -22.36
N PHE A 64 -15.42 -9.28 -21.05
CA PHE A 64 -15.07 -10.54 -20.42
C PHE A 64 -16.24 -11.52 -20.55
N PRO A 65 -16.02 -12.72 -21.12
CA PRO A 65 -17.09 -13.72 -21.24
C PRO A 65 -17.52 -14.27 -19.87
N HIS A 66 -16.62 -14.29 -18.89
CA HIS A 66 -16.86 -14.81 -17.54
C HIS A 66 -16.07 -14.05 -16.46
N THR A 67 -16.60 -14.02 -15.23
CA THR A 67 -15.95 -13.43 -14.05
C THR A 67 -14.64 -14.12 -13.70
N GLU A 68 -14.56 -15.44 -13.89
CA GLU A 68 -13.35 -16.25 -13.68
C GLU A 68 -12.16 -15.75 -14.51
N SER A 69 -12.38 -15.36 -15.77
CA SER A 69 -11.33 -14.84 -16.64
C SER A 69 -10.76 -13.53 -16.10
N ARG A 70 -11.63 -12.67 -15.52
CA ARG A 70 -11.20 -11.43 -14.87
C ARG A 70 -10.41 -11.69 -13.59
N LEU A 71 -10.83 -12.67 -12.79
CA LEU A 71 -10.14 -13.08 -11.57
C LEU A 71 -8.77 -13.70 -11.86
N ARG A 72 -8.54 -14.26 -13.05
CA ARG A 72 -7.23 -14.78 -13.47
C ARG A 72 -6.33 -13.72 -14.10
N LEU A 73 -6.91 -12.76 -14.83
CA LEU A 73 -6.15 -11.70 -15.47
C LEU A 73 -5.54 -10.71 -14.47
N ILE A 74 -6.29 -10.32 -13.44
CA ILE A 74 -5.82 -9.31 -12.48
C ILE A 74 -4.56 -9.77 -11.73
N PRO A 75 -4.51 -11.00 -11.16
CA PRO A 75 -3.29 -11.49 -10.51
C PRO A 75 -2.13 -11.68 -11.48
N ALA A 76 -2.38 -12.17 -12.71
CA ALA A 76 -1.33 -12.31 -13.72
C ALA A 76 -0.69 -10.95 -14.04
N LEU A 77 -1.50 -9.92 -14.25
CA LEU A 77 -1.02 -8.57 -14.49
C LEU A 77 -0.29 -7.97 -13.28
N ALA A 78 -0.75 -8.27 -12.07
CA ALA A 78 -0.08 -7.85 -10.86
C ALA A 78 1.32 -8.47 -10.73
N VAL A 79 1.47 -9.75 -11.10
CA VAL A 79 2.77 -10.44 -11.12
C VAL A 79 3.68 -9.83 -12.18
N GLU A 80 3.24 -9.67 -13.43
CA GLU A 80 4.05 -9.04 -14.49
C GLU A 80 4.52 -7.63 -14.12
N THR A 81 3.62 -6.83 -13.52
CA THR A 81 3.95 -5.49 -13.04
C THR A 81 4.94 -5.54 -11.88
N HIS A 82 4.76 -6.48 -10.96
CA HIS A 82 5.66 -6.68 -9.83
C HIS A 82 7.06 -7.13 -10.27
N GLU A 83 7.16 -8.03 -11.24
CA GLU A 83 8.42 -8.46 -11.86
C GLU A 83 9.12 -7.29 -12.54
N GLY A 84 8.41 -6.49 -13.33
CA GLY A 84 8.96 -5.26 -13.91
C GLY A 84 9.42 -4.25 -12.84
N TRP A 85 8.72 -4.15 -11.71
CA TRP A 85 9.17 -3.34 -10.59
C TRP A 85 10.40 -3.90 -9.88
N LEU A 86 10.56 -5.22 -9.76
CA LEU A 86 11.78 -5.81 -9.20
C LEU A 86 13.00 -5.54 -10.08
N GLU A 87 12.82 -5.51 -11.39
CA GLU A 87 13.87 -5.19 -12.37
C GLU A 87 14.21 -3.70 -12.39
N GLU A 88 13.19 -2.83 -12.35
CA GLU A 88 13.35 -1.37 -12.44
C GLU A 88 13.71 -0.73 -11.07
N HIS A 89 13.12 -1.21 -9.98
CA HIS A 89 13.27 -0.64 -8.63
C HIS A 89 14.27 -1.40 -7.76
N ARG A 90 15.55 -1.28 -8.10
CA ARG A 90 16.70 -1.44 -7.15
C ARG A 90 16.64 -0.48 -5.93
N HIS A 91 15.53 0.24 -5.74
CA HIS A 91 15.41 1.43 -4.90
C HIS A 91 14.68 1.18 -3.58
N LEU A 92 14.08 0.00 -3.38
CA LEU A 92 13.71 -0.46 -2.04
C LEU A 92 14.99 -0.88 -1.32
N ASN A 93 15.83 0.10 -0.98
CA ASN A 93 17.09 -0.12 -0.29
C ASN A 93 16.76 -0.62 1.13
N THR A 94 16.72 -1.94 1.28
CA THR A 94 16.52 -2.65 2.56
C THR A 94 17.63 -2.32 3.57
N GLY A 95 18.76 -1.78 3.12
CA GLY A 95 19.86 -1.32 3.99
C GLY A 95 19.44 -0.23 4.97
N LEU A 96 18.69 0.78 4.51
CA LEU A 96 18.26 1.91 5.36
C LEU A 96 17.29 1.49 6.48
N LEU A 97 16.46 0.48 6.20
CA LEU A 97 15.57 -0.10 7.23
C LEU A 97 16.37 -0.89 8.26
N ALA A 98 17.27 -1.75 7.81
CA ALA A 98 18.11 -2.56 8.70
C ALA A 98 19.02 -1.69 9.58
N GLU A 99 19.53 -0.59 9.06
CA GLU A 99 20.32 0.39 9.82
C GLU A 99 19.47 1.11 10.88
N HIS A 100 18.25 1.51 10.54
CA HIS A 100 17.33 2.13 11.50
C HIS A 100 16.87 1.17 12.60
N GLU A 101 16.57 -0.09 12.26
CA GLU A 101 16.23 -1.12 13.24
C GLU A 101 17.39 -1.41 14.19
N ARG A 102 18.63 -1.49 13.68
CA ARG A 102 19.83 -1.64 14.50
C ARG A 102 20.04 -0.45 15.44
N GLU A 103 19.79 0.77 14.99
CA GLU A 103 19.90 1.97 15.81
C GLU A 103 18.82 2.00 16.91
N LEU A 104 17.59 1.63 16.58
CA LEU A 104 16.52 1.49 17.58
C LEU A 104 16.86 0.45 18.65
N LEU A 105 17.45 -0.69 18.26
CA LEU A 105 17.87 -1.73 19.19
C LEU A 105 18.99 -1.24 20.13
N ARG A 106 20.01 -0.54 19.62
CA ARG A 106 21.06 0.05 20.47
C ARG A 106 20.49 1.04 21.49
N ARG A 107 19.56 1.91 21.07
CA ARG A 107 18.92 2.88 21.96
C ARG A 107 18.04 2.23 23.03
N LEU A 108 17.50 1.03 22.76
CA LEU A 108 16.77 0.24 23.75
C LEU A 108 17.73 -0.44 24.74
N GLU A 109 18.87 -0.93 24.26
CA GLU A 109 19.94 -1.51 25.09
C GLU A 109 20.59 -0.47 26.02
N GLU A 110 20.72 0.78 25.56
CA GLU A 110 21.24 1.90 26.35
C GLU A 110 20.23 2.47 27.37
N ALA A 111 18.93 2.17 27.20
CA ALA A 111 17.85 2.67 28.04
C ALA A 111 17.36 1.65 29.08
N GLY A 112 17.86 0.41 29.05
CA GLY A 112 17.61 -0.64 30.05
C GLY A 112 18.72 -0.71 31.08
#